data_AF-A0A0F8I891-F1
#
_entry.id   AF-A0A0F8I891-F1
#
_cell.length_a   1.000
_cell.length_b   1.000
_cell.length_c   1.000
_cell.angle_alpha   90.00
_cell.angle_beta   90.00
_cell.angle_gamma   90.00
#
_symmetry.space_group_name_H-M   'P 1'
#
loop_
_entity.id
_entity.type
_entity.pdbx_description
1 polymer ?
#
loop_
_entity_poly.entity_id
_entity_poly.type
_entity_poly.pdbx_seq_one_letter_code
_entity_poly.pdbx_strand_id
1 'polypeptide(L)'
;MMRLFGSRGGSEGEKGHIYKMHEKLVSIGDDYWIEDETGERAYHVDGKALRIRNTLILKDLRGNELYKIQEKLLRIRDTMNIKNADDSLAATVKKDLINILRVVWN
;
A
#
# COMPACT_ATOMS: atom_id res chain seq x y z
N MET A 1 -2.75 21.39 25.15
CA MET A 1 -1.31 21.26 25.51
C MET A 1 -0.86 19.87 25.10
N MET A 2 0.03 19.79 24.10
CA MET A 2 1.04 18.75 23.85
C MET A 2 1.64 19.08 22.46
N ARG A 3 2.86 19.65 22.43
CA ARG A 3 3.69 19.78 21.23
C ARG A 3 4.85 18.82 21.40
N LEU A 4 5.05 17.88 20.49
CA LEU A 4 6.33 17.21 20.31
C LEU A 4 6.38 16.70 18.87
N PHE A 5 7.01 17.45 17.97
CA PHE A 5 7.92 16.95 16.94
C PHE A 5 8.70 18.16 16.45
N GLY A 6 9.90 18.35 16.99
CA GLY A 6 10.85 19.30 16.45
C GLY A 6 11.38 18.73 15.14
N SER A 7 11.17 19.45 14.03
CA SER A 7 11.94 19.23 12.82
C SER A 7 12.87 20.42 12.63
N ARG A 8 14.16 20.12 12.78
CA ARG A 8 15.29 21.00 12.62
C ARG A 8 15.62 21.03 11.12
N GLY A 9 15.55 22.23 10.54
CA GLY A 9 16.05 22.69 9.23
C GLY A 9 16.41 21.69 8.12
N GLY A 10 15.79 21.88 6.95
CA GLY A 10 16.31 21.41 5.68
C GLY A 10 15.29 21.41 4.54
N SER A 11 15.36 22.43 3.68
CA SER A 11 14.97 22.41 2.26
C SER A 11 13.48 22.27 1.89
N GLU A 12 12.88 23.40 1.52
CA GLU A 12 11.64 23.51 0.77
C GLU A 12 11.83 22.87 -0.62
N GLY A 13 11.07 21.82 -0.95
CA GLY A 13 11.19 21.21 -2.27
C GLY A 13 10.44 19.91 -2.58
N GLU A 14 9.81 19.25 -1.60
CA GLU A 14 8.82 18.19 -1.88
C GLU A 14 7.80 18.21 -0.75
N LYS A 15 6.62 18.77 -1.01
CA LYS A 15 5.49 18.57 -0.10
C LYS A 15 5.14 17.09 -0.19
N GLY A 16 5.51 16.32 0.83
CA GLY A 16 5.12 14.91 0.89
C GLY A 16 3.61 14.81 0.80
N HIS A 17 3.10 14.06 -0.18
CA HIS A 17 1.66 13.80 -0.28
C HIS A 17 1.25 12.82 0.82
N ILE A 18 0.31 13.24 1.68
CA ILE A 18 -0.27 12.36 2.68
C ILE A 18 -1.48 11.68 2.05
N TYR A 19 -1.48 10.35 2.09
CA TYR A 19 -2.61 9.54 1.67
C TYR A 19 -3.20 8.80 2.87
N LYS A 20 -4.52 8.72 2.90
CA LYS A 20 -5.28 8.03 3.93
C LYS A 20 -6.03 6.87 3.32
N MET A 21 -5.83 5.69 3.90
CA MET A 21 -6.61 4.50 3.58
C MET A 21 -7.51 4.18 4.76
N HIS A 22 -8.81 4.05 4.50
CA HIS A 22 -9.78 3.69 5.53
C HIS A 22 -9.78 2.17 5.74
N GLU A 23 -9.03 1.75 6.75
CA GLU A 23 -8.77 0.35 7.07
C GLU A 23 -9.97 -0.34 7.75
N LYS A 24 -10.58 -1.29 7.02
CA LYS A 24 -10.97 -2.59 7.59
C LYS A 24 -10.11 -3.68 6.96
N LEU A 25 -8.79 -3.67 7.21
CA LEU A 25 -7.81 -4.63 6.67
C LEU A 25 -8.06 -6.07 7.16
N VAL A 26 -9.05 -6.29 8.03
CA VAL A 26 -9.48 -7.61 8.52
C VAL A 26 -10.76 -8.11 7.85
N SER A 27 -11.48 -7.27 7.09
CA SER A 27 -12.61 -7.72 6.26
C SER A 27 -12.06 -8.10 4.89
N ILE A 28 -11.34 -9.21 4.84
CA ILE A 28 -10.83 -9.82 3.60
C ILE A 28 -11.96 -9.82 2.57
N GLY A 29 -11.88 -9.04 1.49
CA GLY A 29 -12.82 -9.09 0.35
C GLY A 29 -13.57 -7.81 -0.03
N ASP A 30 -13.57 -6.77 0.81
CA ASP A 30 -14.26 -5.51 0.48
C ASP A 30 -13.34 -4.54 -0.27
N ASP A 31 -13.89 -3.82 -1.25
CA ASP A 31 -13.21 -2.78 -2.01
C ASP A 31 -13.03 -1.51 -1.15
N TYR A 32 -11.96 -0.74 -1.34
CA TYR A 32 -11.67 0.45 -0.54
C TYR A 32 -11.07 1.61 -1.34
N TRP A 33 -11.30 2.83 -0.83
CA TRP A 33 -10.76 4.07 -1.40
C TRP A 33 -9.53 4.54 -0.64
N ILE A 34 -8.58 5.11 -1.38
CA ILE A 34 -7.46 5.89 -0.86
C ILE A 34 -7.80 7.35 -1.10
N GLU A 35 -7.81 8.13 -0.03
CA GLU A 35 -8.05 9.56 -0.04
C GLU A 35 -6.71 10.30 0.09
N ASP A 36 -6.64 11.51 -0.47
CA ASP A 36 -5.52 12.41 -0.25
C ASP A 36 -5.71 13.24 1.05
N GLU A 37 -4.87 14.25 1.24
CA GLU A 37 -4.89 15.14 2.40
C GLU A 37 -6.14 16.04 2.48
N THR A 38 -6.85 16.27 1.37
CA THR A 38 -8.09 17.05 1.33
C THR A 38 -9.32 16.19 1.61
N GLY A 39 -9.14 14.86 1.65
CA GLY A 39 -10.22 13.88 1.75
C GLY A 39 -10.83 13.52 0.40
N GLU A 40 -10.21 13.95 -0.71
CA GLU A 40 -10.64 13.58 -2.04
C GLU A 40 -10.14 12.18 -2.38
N ARG A 41 -10.99 11.39 -3.04
CA ARG A 41 -10.61 10.08 -3.53
C ARG A 41 -9.51 10.25 -4.56
N ALA A 42 -8.37 9.60 -4.34
CA ALA A 42 -7.24 9.57 -5.25
C ALA A 42 -7.17 8.23 -5.99
N TYR A 43 -7.43 7.12 -5.30
CA TYR A 43 -7.33 5.77 -5.88
C TYR A 43 -8.38 4.82 -5.32
N HIS A 44 -8.65 3.76 -6.07
CA HIS A 44 -9.52 2.66 -5.66
C HIS A 44 -8.73 1.36 -5.60
N VAL A 45 -9.01 0.53 -4.59
CA VAL A 45 -8.42 -0.79 -4.47
C VAL A 45 -9.50 -1.86 -4.49
N ASP A 46 -9.35 -2.81 -5.40
CA ASP A 46 -10.24 -3.95 -5.57
C ASP A 46 -9.85 -5.07 -4.60
N GLY A 47 -10.72 -5.29 -3.60
CA GLY A 47 -10.55 -6.29 -2.55
C GLY A 47 -11.08 -7.66 -2.94
N LYS A 48 -11.92 -7.77 -3.99
CA LYS A 48 -12.42 -9.06 -4.47
C LYS A 48 -11.30 -9.93 -5.02
N ALA A 49 -10.30 -9.32 -5.64
CA ALA A 49 -9.10 -10.00 -6.13
C ALA A 49 -8.27 -10.61 -4.98
N LEU A 50 -8.39 -10.10 -3.75
CA LEU A 50 -7.62 -10.56 -2.59
C LEU A 50 -8.06 -11.98 -2.18
N ARG A 51 -9.37 -12.26 -2.25
CA ARG A 51 -9.94 -13.57 -1.88
C ARG A 51 -9.60 -14.70 -2.85
N ILE A 52 -9.47 -14.38 -4.14
CA ILE A 52 -9.34 -15.40 -5.18
C ILE A 52 -7.89 -15.91 -5.29
N ARG A 53 -6.90 -15.02 -5.08
CA ARG A 53 -5.48 -15.35 -5.31
C ARG A 53 -4.49 -14.42 -4.60
N ASN A 54 -4.83 -13.87 -3.42
CA ASN A 54 -3.97 -12.89 -2.70
C ASN A 54 -3.48 -11.76 -3.63
N THR A 55 -4.38 -11.25 -4.47
CA THR A 55 -4.09 -10.19 -5.45
C THR A 55 -4.77 -8.89 -5.04
N LEU A 56 -4.06 -7.77 -5.02
CA LEU A 56 -4.63 -6.42 -4.90
C LEU A 56 -4.53 -5.71 -6.25
N ILE A 57 -5.61 -5.05 -6.66
CA ILE A 57 -5.63 -4.26 -7.90
C ILE A 57 -5.84 -2.80 -7.53
N LEU A 58 -4.86 -1.96 -7.85
CA LEU A 58 -4.96 -0.52 -7.71
C LEU A 58 -5.52 0.08 -9.01
N LYS A 59 -6.54 0.92 -8.88
CA LYS A 59 -7.25 1.56 -9.98
C LYS A 59 -7.25 3.08 -9.80
N ASP A 60 -7.27 3.80 -10.93
CA ASP A 60 -7.56 5.23 -10.94
C ASP A 60 -9.06 5.52 -10.71
N LEU A 61 -9.42 6.80 -10.67
CA LEU A 61 -10.82 7.25 -10.50
C LEU A 61 -11.74 6.87 -11.67
N ARG A 62 -11.18 6.56 -12.83
CA ARG A 62 -11.92 6.11 -14.01
C ARG A 62 -12.09 4.59 -14.03
N GLY A 63 -11.50 3.88 -13.06
CA GLY A 63 -11.53 2.43 -12.96
C GLY A 63 -10.44 1.72 -13.78
N ASN A 64 -9.49 2.46 -14.38
CA ASN A 64 -8.37 1.86 -15.10
C ASN A 64 -7.42 1.20 -14.11
N GLU A 65 -7.00 -0.03 -14.41
CA GLU A 65 -5.99 -0.73 -13.62
C GLU A 65 -4.64 -0.02 -13.78
N LEU A 66 -4.02 0.37 -12.66
CA LEU A 66 -2.67 0.94 -12.63
C LEU A 66 -1.65 -0.15 -12.32
N TYR A 67 -1.91 -0.89 -11.23
CA TYR A 67 -1.01 -1.94 -10.75
C TYR A 67 -1.75 -3.15 -10.22
N LYS A 68 -1.11 -4.32 -10.35
CA LYS A 68 -1.52 -5.60 -9.77
C LYS A 68 -0.44 -6.08 -8.81
N ILE A 69 -0.79 -6.23 -7.55
CA ILE A 69 0.11 -6.71 -6.50
C ILE A 69 -0.29 -8.15 -6.21
N GLN A 70 0.59 -9.11 -6.46
CA GLN A 70 0.27 -10.54 -6.40
C GLN A 70 1.31 -11.29 -5.57
N GLU A 71 0.86 -12.19 -4.69
CA GLU A 71 1.76 -13.13 -4.02
C GLU A 71 2.42 -14.07 -5.04
N LYS A 72 3.73 -14.30 -4.87
CA LYS A 72 4.46 -15.26 -5.69
C LYS A 72 4.12 -16.68 -5.23
N LEU A 73 3.56 -17.50 -6.12
CA LEU A 73 3.21 -18.91 -5.85
C LEU A 73 4.44 -19.83 -5.60
N LEU A 74 5.66 -19.32 -5.78
CA LEU A 74 6.88 -20.05 -5.47
C LEU A 74 7.09 -20.04 -3.94
N ARG A 75 7.74 -21.08 -3.40
CA ARG A 75 7.89 -21.48 -1.97
C ARG A 75 8.22 -20.37 -0.93
N ILE A 76 8.45 -19.14 -1.36
CA ILE A 76 8.70 -17.94 -0.56
C ILE A 76 7.36 -17.20 -0.40
N ARG A 77 6.59 -17.57 0.63
CA ARG A 77 5.30 -16.95 1.04
C ARG A 77 5.41 -15.46 1.44
N ASP A 78 6.60 -14.89 1.29
CA ASP A 78 6.97 -13.55 1.73
C ASP A 78 7.37 -12.65 0.55
N THR A 79 7.05 -13.02 -0.68
CA THR A 79 7.37 -12.21 -1.87
C THR A 79 6.11 -11.85 -2.65
N MET A 80 5.95 -10.56 -2.92
CA MET A 80 4.88 -10.02 -3.75
C MET A 80 5.46 -9.37 -5.00
N ASN A 81 4.89 -9.64 -6.17
CA ASN A 81 5.21 -8.93 -7.39
C ASN A 81 4.22 -7.79 -7.58
N ILE A 82 4.74 -6.61 -7.93
CA ILE A 82 3.96 -5.48 -8.41
C ILE A 82 4.10 -5.49 -9.93
N LYS A 83 2.98 -5.61 -10.63
CA LYS A 83 2.92 -5.55 -12.08
C LYS A 83 2.18 -4.31 -12.52
N ASN A 84 2.57 -3.77 -13.67
CA ASN A 84 1.85 -2.71 -14.36
C ASN A 84 0.52 -3.23 -14.94
N ALA A 85 -0.28 -2.32 -15.49
CA ALA A 85 -1.53 -2.62 -16.17
C ALA A 85 -1.38 -3.66 -17.32
N ASP A 86 -0.24 -3.62 -18.03
CA ASP A 86 0.13 -4.51 -19.14
C ASP A 86 0.72 -5.86 -18.67
N ASP A 87 0.66 -6.17 -17.37
CA ASP A 87 1.21 -7.37 -16.73
C ASP A 87 2.76 -7.44 -16.73
N SER A 88 3.46 -6.39 -17.17
CA SER A 88 4.91 -6.30 -17.03
C SER A 88 5.33 -6.10 -15.56
N LEU A 89 6.46 -6.68 -15.15
CA LEU A 89 6.93 -6.60 -13.77
C LEU A 89 7.47 -5.18 -13.48
N ALA A 90 6.79 -4.45 -12.60
CA ALA A 90 7.21 -3.13 -12.14
C ALA A 90 8.22 -3.24 -10.97
N ALA A 91 7.91 -4.09 -9.99
CA ALA A 91 8.75 -4.28 -8.82
C ALA A 91 8.49 -5.62 -8.13
N THR A 92 9.39 -5.98 -7.21
CA THR A 92 9.21 -7.12 -6.30
C THR A 92 9.43 -6.66 -4.87
N VAL A 93 8.44 -6.89 -4.02
CA VAL A 93 8.47 -6.60 -2.59
C VAL A 93 8.72 -7.90 -1.85
N LYS A 94 9.75 -7.94 -1.00
CA LYS A 94 10.00 -9.05 -0.08
C LYS A 94 9.68 -8.59 1.33
N LYS A 95 8.77 -9.31 2.01
CA LYS A 95 8.51 -9.11 3.43
C LYS A 95 9.72 -9.61 4.20
N ASP A 96 10.39 -8.72 4.91
CA ASP A 96 11.49 -9.08 5.79
C ASP A 96 10.91 -9.63 7.10
N LEU A 97 10.71 -10.95 7.17
CA LEU A 97 10.09 -11.61 8.32
C LEU A 97 10.95 -11.53 9.60
N ILE A 98 12.20 -11.07 9.50
CA ILE A 98 13.20 -11.14 10.56
C ILE A 98 13.12 -9.96 11.55
N ASN A 99 12.47 -8.84 11.21
CA ASN A 99 12.55 -7.63 12.02
C ASN A 99 11.44 -7.46 13.09
N ILE A 100 10.49 -8.40 13.22
CA ILE A 100 9.41 -8.32 14.24
C ILE A 100 9.94 -8.59 15.67
N LEU A 101 11.11 -9.23 15.83
CA LEU A 101 11.65 -9.59 17.16
C LEU A 101 12.56 -8.53 17.81
N ARG A 102 12.78 -7.36 17.18
CA ARG A 102 13.72 -6.35 17.71
C ARG A 102 13.13 -4.96 17.86
N VAL A 103 11.88 -4.88 18.31
CA VAL A 103 11.33 -3.65 18.87
C VAL A 103 10.98 -3.91 20.33
N VAL A 104 12.03 -4.06 21.15
CA VAL A 104 11.95 -3.81 22.60
C VAL A 104 12.28 -2.34 22.77
N TRP A 105 11.27 -1.53 23.08
CA TRP A 105 11.50 -0.20 23.65
C TRP A 105 11.68 -0.37 25.16
N ASN A 106 12.78 0.19 25.68
CA ASN A 106 12.90 0.60 27.08
C ASN A 106 12.80 2.12 27.12
#